data_AF-A0A418XE03-F1
#
_entry.id   AF-A0A418XE03-F1
#
_cell.length_a   1.000
_cell.length_b   1.000
_cell.length_c   1.000
_cell.angle_alpha   90.00
_cell.angle_beta   90.00
_cell.angle_gamma   90.00
#
_symmetry.space_group_name_H-M   'P 1'
#
loop_
_entity.id
_entity.type
_entity.pdbx_description
1 polymer ?
#
loop_
_entity_poly.entity_id
_entity_poly.type
_entity_poly.pdbx_seq_one_letter_code
_entity_poly.pdbx_strand_id
1 'polypeptide(L)' 'MLQYQKDAKTNLSAYLIEYACRKTYQEGAFLLGKEKAYYECLLKNIPGVENSMAVNQIQNACRRQYLE' A
#
# COMPACT_ATOMS: atom_id res chain seq x y z
N MET A 1 15.21 -9.70 18.47
CA MET A 1 14.60 -9.45 17.14
C MET A 1 13.35 -8.55 17.17
N LEU A 2 12.63 -8.41 18.30
CA LEU A 2 11.45 -7.53 18.43
C LEU A 2 11.75 -6.05 18.73
N GLN A 3 13.01 -5.70 19.05
CA GLN A 3 13.39 -4.31 19.40
C GLN A 3 13.40 -3.38 18.19
N TYR A 4 13.76 -3.86 16.99
CA TYR A 4 13.71 -3.07 15.75
C TYR A 4 12.28 -2.88 15.19
N GLN A 5 11.31 -3.66 15.66
CA GLN A 5 9.91 -3.49 15.23
C GLN A 5 9.21 -2.31 15.91
N LYS A 6 9.75 -1.77 17.01
CA LYS A 6 9.14 -0.63 17.71
C LYS A 6 9.25 0.67 16.89
N ASP A 7 10.35 0.87 16.17
CA ASP A 7 10.52 2.02 15.26
C ASP A 7 9.89 1.79 13.87
N ALA A 8 9.73 0.53 13.44
CA ALA A 8 9.11 0.20 12.15
C ALA A 8 7.57 0.31 12.15
N LYS A 9 6.93 0.35 13.32
CA LYS A 9 5.46 0.33 13.46
C LYS A 9 4.75 1.60 12.97
N THR A 10 5.46 2.71 12.80
CA THR A 10 4.83 4.03 12.65
C THR A 10 4.62 4.46 11.19
N ASN A 11 5.16 3.75 10.18
CA ASN A 11 5.15 4.27 8.80
C ASN A 11 4.70 3.30 7.71
N LEU A 12 4.08 2.15 8.02
CA LEU A 12 3.64 1.23 6.96
C LEU A 12 2.60 1.88 6.03
N SER A 13 1.64 2.62 6.59
CA SER A 13 0.65 3.37 5.80
C SER A 13 1.32 4.44 4.94
N ALA A 14 2.17 5.28 5.54
CA ALA A 14 2.93 6.31 4.83
C ALA A 14 3.79 5.73 3.69
N TYR A 15 4.51 4.65 3.97
CA TYR A 15 5.33 3.94 2.99
C TYR A 15 4.50 3.42 1.81
N LEU A 16 3.38 2.74 2.09
CA LEU A 16 2.52 2.20 1.04
C LEU A 16 1.87 3.31 0.20
N ILE A 17 1.48 4.42 0.83
CA ILE A 17 0.94 5.59 0.13
C ILE A 17 2.01 6.22 -0.76
N GLU A 18 3.20 6.50 -0.24
CA GLU A 18 4.30 7.08 -1.01
C GLU A 18 4.67 6.19 -2.20
N TYR A 19 4.80 4.88 -1.96
CA TYR A 19 5.13 3.91 -2.98
C TYR A 19 4.05 3.85 -4.08
N ALA A 20 2.77 3.79 -3.68
CA ALA A 20 1.65 3.76 -4.62
C ALA A 20 1.55 5.06 -5.44
N CYS A 21 1.77 6.21 -4.81
CA CYS A 21 1.87 7.50 -5.49
C CYS A 21 3.00 7.49 -6.52
N ARG A 22 4.21 7.08 -6.13
CA ARG A 22 5.36 7.02 -7.03
C ARG A 22 5.08 6.13 -8.24
N LYS A 23 4.55 4.93 -8.02
CA LYS A 23 4.19 3.99 -9.09
C LYS A 23 3.14 4.57 -10.03
N THR A 24 2.11 5.21 -9.50
CA THR A 24 1.00 5.73 -10.32
C THR A 24 1.39 6.99 -11.09
N TYR A 25 2.18 7.90 -10.51
CA TYR A 25 2.52 9.19 -11.12
C TYR A 25 3.80 9.17 -11.96
N GLN A 26 4.82 8.40 -11.57
CA GLN A 26 6.09 8.34 -12.30
C GLN A 26 6.15 7.18 -13.28
N GLU A 27 5.58 6.03 -12.90
CA GLU A 27 5.66 4.79 -13.68
C GLU A 27 4.31 4.37 -14.28
N GLY A 28 3.27 5.20 -14.12
CA GLY A 28 1.89 4.84 -14.46
C GLY A 28 1.67 4.43 -15.92
N ALA A 29 2.51 4.92 -16.84
CA ALA A 29 2.48 4.55 -18.25
C ALA A 29 2.99 3.12 -18.52
N PHE A 30 3.77 2.54 -17.60
CA PHE A 30 4.34 1.19 -17.70
C PHE A 30 3.60 0.16 -16.85
N LEU A 31 2.65 0.59 -16.02
CA LEU A 31 1.83 -0.32 -15.22
C LEU A 31 0.79 -1.03 -16.09
N LEU A 32 0.65 -2.33 -15.91
CA LEU A 32 -0.50 -3.05 -16.42
C LEU A 32 -1.77 -2.50 -15.75
N GLY A 33 -2.92 -2.54 -16.46
CA GLY A 33 -4.18 -2.00 -15.92
C GLY A 33 -4.55 -2.55 -14.54
N LYS A 34 -4.22 -3.83 -14.29
CA LYS A 34 -4.42 -4.49 -13.00
C LYS A 34 -3.49 -3.97 -11.88
N GLU A 35 -2.25 -3.62 -12.21
CA GLU A 35 -1.29 -3.05 -11.25
C GLU A 35 -1.68 -1.63 -10.89
N LYS A 36 -2.11 -0.84 -11.88
CA LYS A 36 -2.68 0.49 -11.65
C LYS A 36 -3.87 0.42 -10.70
N ALA A 37 -4.82 -0.48 -10.94
CA ALA A 37 -5.99 -0.68 -10.09
C ALA A 37 -5.63 -1.11 -8.65
N TYR A 38 -4.58 -1.93 -8.49
CA TYR A 38 -4.04 -2.26 -7.16
C TYR A 38 -3.54 -1.02 -6.40
N TYR A 39 -2.72 -0.17 -7.04
CA TYR A 39 -2.20 1.03 -6.37
C TYR A 39 -3.30 2.06 -6.08
N GLU A 40 -4.26 2.23 -6.98
CA GLU A 40 -5.45 3.07 -6.73
C GLU A 40 -6.28 2.55 -5.55
N CYS A 41 -6.43 1.23 -5.41
CA CYS A 41 -7.09 0.61 -4.27
C CYS A 41 -6.38 0.93 -2.94
N LEU A 42 -5.04 0.89 -2.91
CA LEU A 42 -4.26 1.26 -1.73
C LEU A 42 -4.44 2.75 -1.38
N LEU A 43 -4.31 3.63 -2.36
CA LEU A 43 -4.44 5.08 -2.17
C LEU A 43 -5.85 5.49 -1.69
N LYS A 44 -6.87 4.72 -2.05
CA LYS A 44 -8.24 4.98 -1.61
C LYS A 44 -8.52 4.54 -0.16
N ASN A 45 -7.90 3.46 0.31
CA ASN A 45 -8.31 2.79 1.55
C ASN A 45 -7.30 2.91 2.71
N ILE A 46 -6.02 3.15 2.43
CA ILE A 46 -4.97 3.24 3.47
C ILE A 46 -4.92 4.60 4.20
N PRO A 47 -5.18 5.77 3.56
CA PRO A 47 -5.16 7.04 4.27
C PRO A 47 -6.09 7.07 5.49
N GLY A 48 -5.61 7.57 6.61
CA GLY A 48 -6.35 7.59 7.88
C GLY A 48 -6.33 6.28 8.67
N VAL A 49 -5.68 5.22 8.16
CA VAL A 49 -5.52 3.96 8.88
C VAL A 49 -4.22 3.98 9.70
N GLU A 50 -4.36 4.11 11.01
CA GLU A 50 -3.22 4.15 11.95
C GLU A 50 -2.77 2.75 12.40
N ASN A 51 -3.66 1.76 12.32
CA ASN A 51 -3.37 0.40 12.75
C ASN A 51 -2.68 -0.40 11.63
N SER A 52 -1.42 -0.78 11.84
CA SER A 52 -0.62 -1.56 10.88
C SER A 52 -1.22 -2.93 10.53
N MET A 53 -2.00 -3.55 11.41
CA MET A 53 -2.74 -4.78 11.09
C MET A 53 -3.85 -4.51 10.09
N ALA A 54 -4.60 -3.41 10.26
CA ALA A 54 -5.64 -3.00 9.31
C ALA A 54 -5.02 -2.63 7.95
N VAL A 55 -3.87 -1.93 7.94
CA VAL A 55 -3.13 -1.63 6.71
C VAL A 55 -2.75 -2.92 5.97
N ASN A 56 -2.23 -3.93 6.67
CA ASN A 56 -1.91 -5.23 6.07
C ASN A 56 -3.15 -5.95 5.51
N GLN A 57 -4.29 -5.88 6.21
CA GLN A 57 -5.54 -6.47 5.73
C GLN A 57 -6.01 -5.80 4.44
N ILE A 58 -5.95 -4.46 4.37
CA ILE A 58 -6.29 -3.68 3.17
C ILE A 58 -5.35 -4.04 2.03
N GLN A 59 -4.04 -4.09 2.28
CA GLN A 59 -3.06 -4.46 1.27
C GLN A 59 -3.36 -5.84 0.67
N ASN A 60 -3.63 -6.83 1.52
CA ASN A 60 -3.97 -8.19 1.07
C ASN A 60 -5.31 -8.24 0.32
N ALA A 61 -6.31 -7.45 0.72
CA ALA A 61 -7.58 -7.35 0.02
C ALA A 61 -7.40 -6.74 -1.39
N CYS A 62 -6.68 -5.63 -1.51
CA CYS A 62 -6.38 -5.03 -2.81
C CYS A 62 -5.57 -5.98 -3.70
N ARG A 63 -4.60 -6.71 -3.13
CA ARG A 63 -3.81 -7.69 -3.87
C ARG A 63 -4.68 -8.82 -4.43
N ARG A 64 -5.54 -9.40 -3.59
CA ARG A 64 -6.51 -10.44 -4.00
C ARG A 64 -7.46 -9.99 -5.10
N GLN A 65 -7.86 -8.72 -5.09
CA GLN A 65 -8.84 -8.21 -6.04
C GLN A 65 -8.27 -7.96 -7.44
N TYR A 66 -6.98 -7.62 -7.54
CA TYR A 66 -6.41 -7.12 -8.79
C TYR A 66 -5.16 -7.87 -9.26
N LEU A 67 -4.42 -8.55 -8.39
CA LEU A 67 -3.13 -9.17 -8.73
C LEU A 67 -3.13 -10.70 -8.63
N GLU A 68 -4.09 -11.29 -7.93
CA GLU A 68 -4.36 -12.74 -7.89
C GLU A 68 -5.49 -13.07 -8.87
#